data_AF-A0A3A4ATW4-F1
#
_entry.id   AF-A0A3A4ATW4-F1
#
_cell.length_a   1.000
_cell.length_b   1.000
_cell.length_c   1.000
_cell.angle_alpha   90.00
_cell.angle_beta   90.00
_cell.angle_gamma   90.00
#
_symmetry.space_group_name_H-M   'P 1'
#
loop_
_entity.id
_entity.type
_entity.pdbx_description
1 polymer ?
#
loop_
_entity_poly.entity_id
_entity_poly.type
_entity_poly.pdbx_seq_one_letter_code
_entity_poly.pdbx_strand_id
1 'polypeptide(L)'
;MDEGLQGEVYGGAGAGCEYCGSPLPGEALDEEGRRKGGRPRRYCRKACADAASRARRVRQGGEVERALAEAGALAERVVPAATGLGEAVGALIERLDAVRAGALDRVGSAEAEADQARREAEEAERRAEAAERGRREALAAAREDRAARERAEAEAGQAREEAERVRRAAWDEVAAHERARGRAEAALRSAEDLRDTLVAEARQAREEIERLRETVAAQAEHLARADRAAAEIASELAVLRERLHAADRLRGEAEQARARAVHDLEESRQAAERLRAETAEARSETARVRDDLAEARAHAVRAQEEITRLRAELKAAEGTRARSQEEAGRIRAELEEARRSEAEARSALAEAVTREERRALAAEARLDTLLAALPRIAPPGEPEPPAPSQAP
;
A
#
# COMPACT_ATOMS: atom_id res chain seq x y z
N MET A 1 174.39 43.77 59.25
CA MET A 1 174.14 45.09 58.63
C MET A 1 173.59 45.99 59.73
N ASP A 2 174.37 46.30 60.77
CA ASP A 2 175.70 46.99 60.80
C ASP A 2 175.49 48.50 60.67
N GLU A 3 176.17 49.39 61.40
CA GLU A 3 177.16 49.35 62.50
C GLU A 3 177.00 50.70 63.26
N GLY A 4 177.33 50.84 64.55
CA GLY A 4 178.61 51.45 64.99
C GLY A 4 178.66 52.99 64.90
N LEU A 5 179.47 53.78 65.61
CA LEU A 5 180.40 53.60 66.74
C LEU A 5 180.68 55.00 67.37
N GLN A 6 180.92 55.05 68.69
CA GLN A 6 181.95 55.83 69.44
C GLN A 6 182.40 57.24 68.98
N GLY A 7 182.44 58.26 69.85
CA GLY A 7 183.70 58.78 70.43
C GLY A 7 183.98 60.26 70.04
N GLU A 8 184.96 61.02 70.57
CA GLU A 8 185.75 60.92 71.82
C GLU A 8 186.29 62.31 72.30
N VAL A 9 186.24 62.53 73.62
CA VAL A 9 187.18 63.15 74.60
C VAL A 9 188.23 64.25 74.21
N TYR A 10 188.53 65.09 75.23
CA TYR A 10 189.80 65.79 75.59
C TYR A 10 190.01 67.31 75.34
N GLY A 11 190.54 67.95 76.40
CA GLY A 11 191.81 68.68 76.29
C GLY A 11 191.77 70.21 76.46
N GLY A 12 192.02 70.71 77.67
CA GLY A 12 192.28 72.14 77.90
C GLY A 12 193.75 72.43 78.21
N ALA A 13 194.36 73.37 77.47
CA ALA A 13 195.73 73.83 77.70
C ALA A 13 195.87 75.35 77.40
N GLY A 14 196.68 76.05 78.20
CA GLY A 14 197.21 77.39 77.90
C GLY A 14 196.21 78.56 77.83
N ALA A 15 196.10 79.35 78.90
CA ALA A 15 195.24 80.54 78.96
C ALA A 15 195.81 81.75 78.18
N GLY A 16 195.83 81.67 76.84
CA GLY A 16 195.94 82.82 75.95
C GLY A 16 194.58 83.51 75.74
N CYS A 17 194.57 84.68 75.10
CA CYS A 17 193.33 85.35 74.68
C CYS A 17 192.55 84.45 73.70
N GLU A 18 191.34 84.01 74.06
CA GLU A 18 190.49 83.06 73.32
C GLU A 18 190.22 83.42 71.84
N TYR A 19 190.46 84.66 71.42
CA TYR A 19 190.26 85.14 70.05
C TYR A 19 191.57 85.34 69.25
N CYS A 20 192.70 85.62 69.90
CA CYS A 20 193.94 86.01 69.21
C CYS A 20 195.25 85.45 69.79
N GLY A 21 195.17 84.52 70.75
CA GLY A 21 196.31 83.77 71.30
C GLY A 21 197.30 84.56 72.17
N SER A 22 197.27 85.90 72.16
CA SER A 22 198.24 86.73 72.88
C SER A 22 198.17 86.58 74.41
N PRO A 23 199.31 86.67 75.12
CA PRO A 23 199.36 86.60 76.59
C PRO A 23 198.67 87.79 77.25
N LEU A 24 198.14 87.57 78.45
CA LEU A 24 197.37 88.57 79.21
C LEU A 24 198.28 89.39 80.13
N PRO A 25 198.10 90.72 80.25
CA PRO A 25 198.92 91.58 81.09
C PRO A 25 198.70 91.32 82.59
N GLY A 26 199.76 91.50 83.39
CA GLY A 26 199.80 91.19 84.82
C GLY A 26 198.86 92.03 85.70
N GLU A 27 198.41 91.43 86.80
CA GLU A 27 197.43 92.01 87.74
C GLU A 27 198.11 92.86 88.83
N ALA A 28 197.47 93.96 89.22
CA ALA A 28 197.97 94.86 90.28
C ALA A 28 197.69 94.30 91.68
N LEU A 29 198.66 94.48 92.58
CA LEU A 29 198.59 94.14 94.01
C LEU A 29 198.41 95.41 94.85
N ASP A 30 197.83 95.29 96.05
CA ASP A 30 197.76 96.37 97.02
C ASP A 30 198.94 96.37 98.01
N GLU A 31 199.06 97.42 98.83
CA GLU A 31 200.19 97.64 99.76
C GLU A 31 200.30 96.57 100.87
N GLU A 32 199.31 95.69 101.00
CA GLU A 32 199.27 94.57 101.96
C GLU A 32 199.40 93.20 101.27
N GLY A 33 199.68 93.20 99.96
CA GLY A 33 200.05 92.01 99.18
C GLY A 33 198.93 91.01 98.95
N ARG A 34 197.65 91.41 99.02
CA ARG A 34 196.51 90.51 98.83
C ARG A 34 195.78 90.80 97.52
N ARG A 35 195.15 89.75 96.96
CA ARG A 35 194.38 89.88 95.71
C ARG A 35 193.01 90.50 96.01
N LYS A 36 192.83 91.76 95.63
CA LYS A 36 191.50 92.40 95.58
C LYS A 36 190.63 91.67 94.54
N GLY A 37 189.57 91.02 95.01
CA GLY A 37 188.89 89.94 94.27
C GLY A 37 188.35 90.31 92.89
N GLY A 38 188.59 89.43 91.90
CA GLY A 38 188.08 89.54 90.54
C GLY A 38 188.39 88.30 89.69
N ARG A 39 187.48 87.91 88.81
CA ARG A 39 187.59 86.70 87.95
C ARG A 39 188.61 86.93 86.82
N PRO A 40 189.49 85.96 86.49
CA PRO A 40 190.54 86.16 85.49
C PRO A 40 189.99 86.51 84.10
N ARG A 41 190.65 87.45 83.42
CA ARG A 41 190.23 87.98 82.11
C ARG A 41 190.50 86.98 80.99
N ARG A 42 189.48 86.61 80.20
CA ARG A 42 189.63 85.68 79.04
C ARG A 42 190.09 86.33 77.74
N TYR A 43 190.05 87.65 77.64
CA TYR A 43 190.37 88.40 76.43
C TYR A 43 191.28 89.58 76.76
N CYS A 44 192.32 89.81 75.94
CA CYS A 44 193.31 90.85 76.21
C CYS A 44 192.80 92.29 76.04
N ARG A 45 191.69 92.49 75.32
CA ARG A 45 191.05 93.80 75.08
C ARG A 45 189.60 93.63 74.60
N LYS A 46 188.76 94.64 74.82
CA LYS A 46 187.32 94.64 74.45
C LYS A 46 187.08 94.25 72.97
N ALA A 47 187.90 94.76 72.06
CA ALA A 47 187.84 94.43 70.64
C ALA A 47 187.91 92.92 70.34
N CYS A 48 188.66 92.14 71.13
CA CYS A 48 188.77 90.70 70.98
C CYS A 48 187.52 89.94 71.46
N ALA A 49 186.81 90.48 72.47
CA ALA A 49 185.52 89.93 72.89
C ALA A 49 184.42 90.22 71.85
N ASP A 50 184.37 91.44 71.31
CA ASP A 50 183.38 91.84 70.31
C ASP A 50 183.55 91.07 69.00
N ALA A 51 184.79 90.81 68.57
CA ALA A 51 185.08 90.01 67.39
C ALA A 51 184.73 88.52 67.58
N ALA A 52 184.95 87.95 68.76
CA ALA A 52 184.51 86.60 69.11
C ALA A 52 182.99 86.44 69.23
N SER A 53 182.24 87.54 69.45
CA SER A 53 180.77 87.55 69.35
C SER A 53 180.32 87.52 67.88
N ARG A 54 180.92 88.34 67.02
CA ARG A 54 180.60 88.37 65.58
C ARG A 54 180.89 87.03 64.88
N ALA A 55 182.05 86.41 65.16
CA ALA A 55 182.45 85.13 64.57
C ALA A 55 181.56 83.94 64.97
N ARG A 56 180.81 84.03 66.08
CA ARG A 56 179.82 83.01 66.49
C ARG A 56 178.48 83.17 65.75
N ARG A 57 178.01 84.41 65.55
CA ARG A 57 176.74 84.66 64.84
C ARG A 57 176.79 84.27 63.36
N VAL A 58 177.92 84.47 62.69
CA VAL A 58 178.10 84.06 61.28
C VAL A 58 178.01 82.54 61.11
N ARG A 59 178.56 81.75 62.04
CA ARG A 59 178.48 80.28 61.99
C ARG A 59 177.05 79.76 62.23
N GLN A 60 176.33 80.34 63.18
CA GLN A 60 174.95 79.91 63.46
C GLN A 60 173.95 80.28 62.35
N GLY A 61 174.26 81.24 61.46
CA GLY A 61 173.46 81.51 60.27
C GLY A 61 173.55 80.42 59.21
N GLY A 62 174.78 80.01 58.85
CA GLY A 62 175.02 79.08 57.74
C GLY A 62 174.51 77.65 57.97
N GLU A 63 174.42 77.19 59.21
CA GLU A 63 173.87 75.87 59.53
C GLU A 63 172.33 75.82 59.35
N VAL A 64 171.63 76.92 59.60
CA VAL A 64 170.17 77.03 59.39
C VAL A 64 169.83 77.16 57.90
N GLU A 65 170.60 77.96 57.14
CA GLU A 65 170.41 78.08 55.69
C GLU A 65 170.62 76.74 54.97
N ARG A 66 171.61 75.94 55.39
CA ARG A 66 171.86 74.62 54.80
C ARG A 66 170.71 73.63 55.07
N ALA A 67 170.19 73.58 56.29
CA ALA A 67 169.05 72.73 56.62
C ALA A 67 167.79 73.13 55.84
N LEU A 68 167.57 74.43 55.60
CA LEU A 68 166.46 74.93 54.77
C LEU A 68 166.66 74.61 53.28
N ALA A 69 167.88 74.68 52.76
CA ALA A 69 168.19 74.29 51.37
C ALA A 69 167.99 72.78 51.13
N GLU A 70 168.43 71.93 52.06
CA GLU A 70 168.23 70.48 51.96
C GLU A 70 166.74 70.09 52.11
N ALA A 71 165.97 70.80 52.96
CA ALA A 71 164.52 70.66 53.02
C ALA A 71 163.81 71.13 51.74
N GLY A 72 164.27 72.24 51.13
CA GLY A 72 163.79 72.73 49.83
C GLY A 72 164.01 71.72 48.70
N ALA A 73 165.22 71.16 48.58
CA ALA A 73 165.56 70.14 47.59
C ALA A 73 164.87 68.78 47.83
N LEU A 74 164.31 68.54 49.02
CA LEU A 74 163.41 67.42 49.28
C LEU A 74 161.98 67.76 48.86
N ALA A 75 161.49 68.97 49.18
CA ALA A 75 160.17 69.45 48.76
C ALA A 75 160.04 69.51 47.22
N GLU A 76 161.05 69.98 46.50
CA GLU A 76 161.08 70.00 45.02
C GLU A 76 160.98 68.61 44.37
N ARG A 77 161.33 67.53 45.10
CA ARG A 77 161.18 66.15 44.61
C ARG A 77 159.89 65.48 45.09
N VAL A 78 159.49 65.75 46.33
CA VAL A 78 158.30 65.14 46.94
C VAL A 78 157.01 65.79 46.44
N VAL A 79 156.98 67.12 46.24
CA VAL A 79 155.76 67.81 45.78
C VAL A 79 155.33 67.33 44.38
N PRO A 80 156.18 67.28 43.33
CA PRO A 80 155.76 66.75 42.04
C PRO A 80 155.34 65.28 42.08
N ALA A 81 155.99 64.45 42.91
CA ALA A 81 155.60 63.06 43.10
C ALA A 81 154.24 62.91 43.81
N ALA A 82 153.96 63.75 44.81
CA ALA A 82 152.67 63.80 45.51
C ALA A 82 151.56 64.40 44.62
N THR A 83 151.87 65.40 43.78
CA THR A 83 150.94 65.94 42.78
C THR A 83 150.62 64.88 41.72
N GLY A 84 151.62 64.20 41.16
CA GLY A 84 151.40 63.11 40.21
C GLY A 84 150.67 61.90 40.80
N LEU A 85 150.87 61.62 42.10
CA LEU A 85 150.05 60.63 42.82
C LEU A 85 148.61 61.13 43.01
N GLY A 86 148.41 62.41 43.33
CA GLY A 86 147.10 63.03 43.43
C GLY A 86 146.34 63.03 42.10
N GLU A 87 147.02 63.32 40.99
CA GLU A 87 146.49 63.22 39.63
C GLU A 87 146.18 61.77 39.24
N ALA A 88 147.05 60.81 39.59
CA ALA A 88 146.81 59.39 39.33
C ALA A 88 145.64 58.83 40.17
N VAL A 89 145.49 59.27 41.42
CA VAL A 89 144.33 58.93 42.28
C VAL A 89 143.07 59.63 41.76
N GLY A 90 143.14 60.89 41.33
CA GLY A 90 142.04 61.61 40.69
C GLY A 90 141.57 60.90 39.42
N ALA A 91 142.48 60.57 38.50
CA ALA A 91 142.19 59.82 37.29
C ALA A 91 141.69 58.38 37.56
N LEU A 92 142.10 57.77 38.68
CA LEU A 92 141.55 56.49 39.13
C LEU A 92 140.13 56.65 39.67
N ILE A 93 139.84 57.68 40.45
CA ILE A 93 138.49 58.02 40.92
C ILE A 93 137.59 58.33 39.74
N GLU A 94 137.99 59.19 38.80
CA GLU A 94 137.25 59.49 37.57
C GLU A 94 136.97 58.21 36.74
N ARG A 95 137.93 57.30 36.62
CA ARG A 95 137.72 56.00 35.96
C ARG A 95 136.76 55.10 36.74
N LEU A 96 136.84 55.06 38.06
CA LEU A 96 135.93 54.29 38.91
C LEU A 96 134.51 54.86 38.87
N ASP A 97 134.35 56.19 38.87
CA ASP A 97 133.07 56.86 38.73
C ASP A 97 132.50 56.72 37.31
N ALA A 98 133.33 56.73 36.26
CA ALA A 98 132.90 56.42 34.90
C ALA A 98 132.47 54.95 34.75
N VAL A 99 133.20 54.01 35.37
CA VAL A 99 132.81 52.58 35.43
C VAL A 99 131.54 52.39 36.24
N ARG A 100 131.37 53.11 37.35
CA ARG A 100 130.17 53.09 38.20
C ARG A 100 128.97 53.68 37.47
N ALA A 101 129.11 54.84 36.83
CA ALA A 101 128.08 55.46 36.01
C ALA A 101 127.67 54.52 34.88
N GLY A 102 128.63 54.04 34.06
CA GLY A 102 128.33 53.09 33.00
C GLY A 102 127.80 51.73 33.47
N ALA A 103 128.06 51.32 34.72
CA ALA A 103 127.42 50.15 35.33
C ALA A 103 125.97 50.44 35.78
N LEU A 104 125.73 51.60 36.38
CA LEU A 104 124.39 52.06 36.74
C LEU A 104 123.52 52.32 35.51
N ASP A 105 124.07 52.88 34.44
CA ASP A 105 123.38 53.06 33.15
C ASP A 105 123.04 51.71 32.51
N ARG A 106 123.94 50.72 32.57
CA ARG A 106 123.62 49.35 32.11
C ARG A 106 122.54 48.68 32.96
N VAL A 107 122.56 48.86 34.28
CA VAL A 107 121.51 48.33 35.17
C VAL A 107 120.19 49.04 34.90
N GLY A 108 120.17 50.37 34.80
CA GLY A 108 118.96 51.15 34.48
C GLY A 108 118.38 50.82 33.10
N SER A 109 119.22 50.64 32.08
CA SER A 109 118.78 50.15 30.76
C SER A 109 118.22 48.74 30.83
N ALA A 110 118.88 47.81 31.54
CA ALA A 110 118.39 46.45 31.71
C ALA A 110 117.10 46.36 32.55
N GLU A 111 116.94 47.23 33.55
CA GLU A 111 115.71 47.38 34.33
C GLU A 111 114.57 47.95 33.47
N ALA A 112 114.85 48.95 32.62
CA ALA A 112 113.89 49.52 31.68
C ALA A 112 113.48 48.52 30.58
N GLU A 113 114.43 47.77 30.01
CA GLU A 113 114.17 46.67 29.07
C GLU A 113 113.33 45.56 29.74
N ALA A 114 113.64 45.20 30.99
CA ALA A 114 112.87 44.20 31.74
C ALA A 114 111.45 44.70 32.10
N ASP A 115 111.28 45.99 32.40
CA ASP A 115 109.97 46.61 32.60
C ASP A 115 109.16 46.67 31.31
N GLN A 116 109.80 47.00 30.18
CA GLN A 116 109.17 46.96 28.86
C GLN A 116 108.74 45.53 28.52
N ALA A 117 109.62 44.54 28.66
CA ALA A 117 109.31 43.14 28.42
C ALA A 117 108.18 42.62 29.33
N ARG A 118 108.13 43.05 30.60
CA ARG A 118 106.98 42.76 31.50
C ARG A 118 105.68 43.34 30.97
N ARG A 119 105.66 44.63 30.57
CA ARG A 119 104.46 45.28 30.02
C ARG A 119 104.00 44.64 28.72
N GLU A 120 104.92 44.31 27.82
CA GLU A 120 104.63 43.62 26.56
C GLU A 120 104.08 42.19 26.80
N ALA A 121 104.62 41.47 27.79
CA ALA A 121 104.10 40.17 28.21
C ALA A 121 102.69 40.27 28.79
N GLU A 122 102.44 41.20 29.72
CA GLU A 122 101.10 41.45 30.25
C GLU A 122 100.10 41.87 29.15
N GLU A 123 100.51 42.68 28.17
CA GLU A 123 99.68 43.05 27.02
C GLU A 123 99.44 41.87 26.06
N ALA A 124 100.39 40.95 25.93
CA ALA A 124 100.20 39.71 25.19
C ALA A 124 99.21 38.78 25.93
N GLU A 125 99.33 38.64 27.25
CA GLU A 125 98.39 37.88 28.09
C GLU A 125 96.97 38.48 28.05
N ARG A 126 96.83 39.79 28.27
CA ARG A 126 95.53 40.50 28.16
C ARG A 126 94.88 40.31 26.78
N ARG A 127 95.67 40.32 25.70
CA ARG A 127 95.17 40.02 24.33
C ARG A 127 94.79 38.55 24.15
N ALA A 128 95.59 37.62 24.67
CA ALA A 128 95.29 36.19 24.59
C ALA A 128 94.03 35.83 25.37
N GLU A 129 93.85 36.36 26.57
CA GLU A 129 92.62 36.20 27.34
C GLU A 129 91.40 36.82 26.64
N ALA A 130 91.54 38.01 26.04
CA ALA A 130 90.45 38.65 25.30
C ALA A 130 90.05 37.82 24.07
N ALA A 131 91.02 37.26 23.34
CA ALA A 131 90.76 36.34 22.23
C ALA A 131 90.09 35.04 22.71
N GLU A 132 90.51 34.50 23.88
CA GLU A 132 89.90 33.30 24.46
C GLU A 132 88.47 33.55 24.96
N ARG A 133 88.18 34.72 25.56
CA ARG A 133 86.81 35.15 25.90
C ARG A 133 85.95 35.26 24.65
N GLY A 134 86.41 35.99 23.62
CA GLY A 134 85.71 36.09 22.34
C GLY A 134 85.48 34.74 21.66
N ARG A 135 86.44 33.80 21.75
CA ARG A 135 86.27 32.41 21.27
C ARG A 135 85.17 31.67 22.04
N ARG A 136 85.12 31.80 23.36
CA ARG A 136 84.08 31.16 24.20
C ARG A 136 82.70 31.75 23.94
N GLU A 137 82.60 33.07 23.82
CA GLU A 137 81.36 33.80 23.48
C GLU A 137 80.84 33.39 22.09
N ALA A 138 81.71 33.37 21.07
CA ALA A 138 81.34 32.91 19.73
C ALA A 138 80.89 31.44 19.70
N LEU A 139 81.53 30.56 20.48
CA LEU A 139 81.11 29.16 20.60
C LEU A 139 79.80 28.99 21.38
N ALA A 140 79.51 29.86 22.36
CA ALA A 140 78.22 29.88 23.07
C ALA A 140 77.09 30.35 22.13
N ALA A 141 77.28 31.49 21.46
CA ALA A 141 76.33 32.01 20.46
C ALA A 141 76.06 31.00 19.34
N ALA A 142 77.10 30.30 18.84
CA ALA A 142 76.95 29.26 17.82
C ALA A 142 76.30 27.95 18.35
N ARG A 143 76.16 27.76 19.67
CA ARG A 143 75.34 26.69 20.26
C ARG A 143 73.89 27.15 20.43
N GLU A 144 73.69 28.39 20.86
CA GLU A 144 72.36 28.99 21.02
C GLU A 144 71.62 29.13 19.69
N ASP A 145 72.30 29.58 18.62
CA ASP A 145 71.76 29.64 17.25
C ASP A 145 71.38 28.25 16.73
N ARG A 146 72.23 27.23 16.93
CA ARG A 146 71.89 25.85 16.57
C ARG A 146 70.67 25.33 17.34
N ALA A 147 70.65 25.51 18.66
CA ALA A 147 69.51 25.10 19.48
C ALA A 147 68.23 25.89 19.14
N ALA A 148 68.34 27.14 18.70
CA ALA A 148 67.20 27.94 18.21
C ALA A 148 66.68 27.43 16.87
N ARG A 149 67.56 27.06 15.94
CA ARG A 149 67.18 26.42 14.66
C ARG A 149 66.54 25.05 14.87
N GLU A 150 67.13 24.21 15.71
CA GLU A 150 66.57 22.89 16.08
C GLU A 150 65.16 23.02 16.69
N ARG A 151 64.93 24.01 17.56
CA ARG A 151 63.58 24.32 18.08
C ARG A 151 62.63 24.79 16.98
N ALA A 152 63.05 25.74 16.14
CA ALA A 152 62.22 26.26 15.05
C ALA A 152 61.87 25.18 14.01
N GLU A 153 62.81 24.27 13.71
CA GLU A 153 62.58 23.11 12.84
C GLU A 153 61.63 22.09 13.49
N ALA A 154 61.74 21.84 14.79
CA ALA A 154 60.82 20.99 15.53
C ALA A 154 59.39 21.58 15.59
N GLU A 155 59.26 22.87 15.88
CA GLU A 155 57.98 23.60 15.88
C GLU A 155 57.35 23.60 14.46
N ALA A 156 58.15 23.85 13.42
CA ALA A 156 57.69 23.77 12.03
C ALA A 156 57.31 22.34 11.62
N GLY A 157 57.99 21.32 12.14
CA GLY A 157 57.62 19.91 11.98
C GLY A 157 56.26 19.60 12.61
N GLN A 158 56.08 19.95 13.88
CA GLN A 158 54.82 19.76 14.61
C GLN A 158 53.65 20.48 13.93
N ALA A 159 53.84 21.73 13.50
CA ALA A 159 52.83 22.51 12.80
C ALA A 159 52.44 21.88 11.44
N ARG A 160 53.40 21.30 10.71
CA ARG A 160 53.13 20.55 9.47
C ARG A 160 52.32 19.28 9.75
N GLU A 161 52.72 18.50 10.75
CA GLU A 161 51.97 17.30 11.14
C GLU A 161 50.55 17.63 11.62
N GLU A 162 50.37 18.73 12.37
CA GLU A 162 49.05 19.17 12.79
C GLU A 162 48.19 19.60 11.60
N ALA A 163 48.74 20.40 10.68
CA ALA A 163 48.07 20.75 9.44
C ALA A 163 47.72 19.52 8.59
N GLU A 164 48.58 18.49 8.55
CA GLU A 164 48.29 17.20 7.91
C GLU A 164 47.12 16.47 8.61
N ARG A 165 47.11 16.41 9.95
CA ARG A 165 46.04 15.78 10.73
C ARG A 165 44.70 16.48 10.51
N VAL A 166 44.66 17.81 10.61
CA VAL A 166 43.47 18.64 10.36
C VAL A 166 42.99 18.46 8.91
N ARG A 167 43.90 18.47 7.94
CA ARG A 167 43.57 18.24 6.52
C ARG A 167 42.93 16.86 6.31
N ARG A 168 43.50 15.79 6.89
CA ARG A 168 42.93 14.42 6.79
C ARG A 168 41.56 14.34 7.45
N ALA A 169 41.40 14.88 8.66
CA ALA A 169 40.11 14.91 9.36
C ALA A 169 39.02 15.65 8.56
N ALA A 170 39.35 16.80 7.96
CA ALA A 170 38.43 17.55 7.09
C ALA A 170 38.04 16.76 5.83
N TRP A 171 38.98 16.02 5.20
CA TRP A 171 38.66 15.13 4.08
C TRP A 171 37.76 13.96 4.51
N ASP A 172 37.99 13.37 5.68
CA ASP A 172 37.17 12.27 6.21
C ASP A 172 35.74 12.75 6.56
N GLU A 173 35.60 13.97 7.09
CA GLU A 173 34.32 14.64 7.35
C GLU A 173 33.56 14.96 6.05
N VAL A 174 34.21 15.58 5.07
CA VAL A 174 33.63 15.81 3.73
C VAL A 174 33.18 14.48 3.10
N ALA A 175 34.02 13.45 3.16
CA ALA A 175 33.67 12.13 2.64
C ALA A 175 32.51 11.48 3.43
N ALA A 176 32.38 11.75 4.73
CA ALA A 176 31.24 11.30 5.52
C ALA A 176 29.94 12.02 5.13
N HIS A 177 30.00 13.33 4.88
CA HIS A 177 28.88 14.13 4.38
C HIS A 177 28.45 13.69 2.98
N GLU A 178 29.38 13.48 2.03
CA GLU A 178 29.04 12.99 0.69
C GLU A 178 28.44 11.56 0.74
N ARG A 179 28.96 10.67 1.59
CA ARG A 179 28.33 9.35 1.83
C ARG A 179 26.93 9.49 2.44
N ALA A 180 26.69 10.46 3.33
CA ALA A 180 25.38 10.70 3.92
C ALA A 180 24.39 11.28 2.90
N ARG A 181 24.84 12.24 2.09
CA ARG A 181 24.11 12.82 0.97
C ARG A 181 23.72 11.76 -0.05
N GLY A 182 24.65 10.92 -0.50
CA GLY A 182 24.37 9.82 -1.43
C GLY A 182 23.34 8.83 -0.90
N ARG A 183 23.36 8.52 0.42
CA ARG A 183 22.30 7.71 1.05
C ARG A 183 20.94 8.42 1.06
N ALA A 184 20.91 9.72 1.33
CA ALA A 184 19.67 10.50 1.31
C ALA A 184 19.07 10.63 -0.11
N GLU A 185 19.90 10.87 -1.12
CA GLU A 185 19.49 10.91 -2.53
C GLU A 185 18.99 9.53 -3.01
N ALA A 186 19.63 8.44 -2.61
CA ALA A 186 19.17 7.08 -2.92
C ALA A 186 17.84 6.74 -2.22
N ALA A 187 17.67 7.15 -0.96
CA ALA A 187 16.41 6.97 -0.22
C ALA A 187 15.27 7.79 -0.84
N LEU A 188 15.54 9.01 -1.30
CA LEU A 188 14.55 9.84 -2.01
C LEU A 188 14.08 9.16 -3.30
N ARG A 189 15.00 8.71 -4.15
CA ARG A 189 14.65 7.99 -5.39
C ARG A 189 13.82 6.74 -5.10
N SER A 190 14.23 5.94 -4.12
CA SER A 190 13.47 4.74 -3.73
C SER A 190 12.05 5.06 -3.22
N ALA A 191 11.85 6.22 -2.58
CA ALA A 191 10.54 6.68 -2.15
C ALA A 191 9.70 7.21 -3.33
N GLU A 192 10.33 7.84 -4.33
CA GLU A 192 9.67 8.25 -5.57
C GLU A 192 9.25 7.05 -6.42
N ASP A 193 10.13 6.06 -6.59
CA ASP A 193 9.83 4.79 -7.29
C ASP A 193 8.65 4.06 -6.63
N LEU A 194 8.63 3.98 -5.28
CA LEU A 194 7.54 3.39 -4.52
C LEU A 194 6.24 4.18 -4.65
N ARG A 195 6.29 5.51 -4.58
CA ARG A 195 5.11 6.38 -4.81
C ARG A 195 4.53 6.15 -6.20
N ASP A 196 5.37 6.12 -7.22
CA ASP A 196 4.91 6.01 -8.61
C ASP A 196 4.35 4.60 -8.90
N THR A 197 4.90 3.57 -8.24
CA THR A 197 4.35 2.21 -8.20
C THR A 197 2.95 2.20 -7.58
N LEU A 198 2.78 2.77 -6.37
CA LEU A 198 1.49 2.86 -5.69
C LEU A 198 0.46 3.68 -6.48
N VAL A 199 0.90 4.72 -7.22
CA VAL A 199 0.03 5.49 -8.12
C VAL A 199 -0.40 4.66 -9.34
N ALA A 200 0.47 3.81 -9.89
CA ALA A 200 0.11 2.89 -10.97
C ALA A 200 -0.88 1.81 -10.49
N GLU A 201 -0.62 1.17 -9.35
CA GLU A 201 -1.53 0.21 -8.71
C GLU A 201 -2.90 0.84 -8.40
N ALA A 202 -2.92 2.06 -7.85
CA ALA A 202 -4.17 2.78 -7.57
C ALA A 202 -4.95 3.16 -8.84
N ARG A 203 -4.29 3.37 -9.99
CA ARG A 203 -4.98 3.54 -11.28
C ARG A 203 -5.55 2.21 -11.77
N GLN A 204 -4.76 1.15 -11.76
CA GLN A 204 -5.20 -0.20 -12.17
C GLN A 204 -6.41 -0.66 -11.34
N ALA A 205 -6.38 -0.49 -10.01
CA ALA A 205 -7.51 -0.84 -9.14
C ALA A 205 -8.77 -0.03 -9.45
N ARG A 206 -8.65 1.25 -9.85
CA ARG A 206 -9.81 2.06 -10.29
C ARG A 206 -10.37 1.58 -11.62
N GLU A 207 -9.52 1.24 -12.58
CA GLU A 207 -9.96 0.66 -13.86
C GLU A 207 -10.65 -0.69 -13.65
N GLU A 208 -10.13 -1.53 -12.75
CA GLU A 208 -10.75 -2.82 -12.41
C GLU A 208 -12.11 -2.65 -11.73
N ILE A 209 -12.23 -1.72 -10.77
CA ILE A 209 -13.50 -1.36 -10.14
C ILE A 209 -14.53 -0.89 -11.20
N GLU A 210 -14.10 -0.10 -12.18
CA GLU A 210 -15.02 0.38 -13.22
C GLU A 210 -15.45 -0.73 -14.18
N ARG A 211 -14.52 -1.61 -14.62
CA ARG A 211 -14.88 -2.82 -15.40
C ARG A 211 -15.84 -3.73 -14.64
N LEU A 212 -15.65 -3.89 -13.33
CA LEU A 212 -16.56 -4.66 -12.47
C LEU A 212 -17.94 -4.00 -12.35
N ARG A 213 -18.02 -2.66 -12.26
CA ARG A 213 -19.29 -1.91 -12.28
C ARG A 213 -20.01 -2.06 -13.61
N GLU A 214 -19.31 -1.93 -14.73
CA GLU A 214 -19.86 -2.17 -16.08
C GLU A 214 -20.40 -3.60 -16.19
N THR A 215 -19.67 -4.58 -15.66
CA THR A 215 -20.08 -6.00 -15.66
C THR A 215 -21.34 -6.21 -14.82
N VAL A 216 -21.40 -5.65 -13.61
CA VAL A 216 -22.58 -5.71 -12.73
C VAL A 216 -23.78 -4.99 -13.35
N ALA A 217 -23.58 -3.85 -14.01
CA ALA A 217 -24.63 -3.13 -14.71
C ALA A 217 -25.19 -3.94 -15.90
N ALA A 218 -24.32 -4.56 -16.70
CA ALA A 218 -24.73 -5.43 -17.80
C ALA A 218 -25.48 -6.69 -17.30
N GLN A 219 -25.04 -7.29 -16.18
CA GLN A 219 -25.75 -8.40 -15.52
C GLN A 219 -27.12 -7.96 -15.00
N ALA A 220 -27.23 -6.79 -14.37
CA ALA A 220 -28.51 -6.25 -13.91
C ALA A 220 -29.48 -5.97 -15.07
N GLU A 221 -28.98 -5.44 -16.20
CA GLU A 221 -29.78 -5.24 -17.42
C GLU A 221 -30.20 -6.58 -18.07
N HIS A 222 -29.37 -7.62 -17.97
CA HIS A 222 -29.70 -8.96 -18.43
C HIS A 222 -30.79 -9.61 -17.56
N LEU A 223 -30.67 -9.53 -16.23
CA LEU A 223 -31.70 -9.99 -15.29
C LEU A 223 -33.03 -9.24 -15.51
N ALA A 224 -33.00 -7.91 -15.62
CA ALA A 224 -34.19 -7.11 -15.89
C ALA A 224 -34.84 -7.43 -17.26
N ARG A 225 -34.07 -7.91 -18.24
CA ARG A 225 -34.62 -8.46 -19.50
C ARG A 225 -35.24 -9.84 -19.30
N ALA A 226 -34.60 -10.73 -18.54
CA ALA A 226 -35.14 -12.05 -18.21
C ALA A 226 -36.44 -11.96 -17.41
N ASP A 227 -36.53 -11.07 -16.42
CA ASP A 227 -37.75 -10.85 -15.62
C ASP A 227 -38.91 -10.35 -16.48
N ARG A 228 -38.65 -9.44 -17.44
CA ARG A 228 -39.68 -8.99 -18.40
C ARG A 228 -40.17 -10.13 -19.30
N ALA A 229 -39.25 -10.91 -19.87
CA ALA A 229 -39.62 -12.08 -20.69
C ALA A 229 -40.39 -13.14 -19.88
N ALA A 230 -40.03 -13.36 -18.61
CA ALA A 230 -40.76 -14.25 -17.71
C ALA A 230 -42.18 -13.74 -17.41
N ALA A 231 -42.35 -12.43 -17.21
CA ALA A 231 -43.67 -11.81 -17.03
C ALA A 231 -44.54 -11.88 -18.30
N GLU A 232 -43.94 -11.69 -19.48
CA GLU A 232 -44.61 -11.86 -20.78
C GLU A 232 -45.11 -13.31 -20.93
N ILE A 233 -44.23 -14.31 -20.76
CA ILE A 233 -44.58 -15.74 -20.81
C ILE A 233 -45.66 -16.09 -19.77
N ALA A 234 -45.58 -15.55 -18.55
CA ALA A 234 -46.60 -15.76 -17.53
C ALA A 234 -47.97 -15.19 -17.95
N SER A 235 -48.00 -14.04 -18.64
CA SER A 235 -49.24 -13.45 -19.17
C SER A 235 -49.81 -14.27 -20.33
N GLU A 236 -48.97 -14.78 -21.24
CA GLU A 236 -49.40 -15.68 -22.32
C GLU A 236 -49.98 -16.98 -21.77
N LEU A 237 -49.33 -17.59 -20.77
CA LEU A 237 -49.83 -18.78 -20.08
C LEU A 237 -51.17 -18.52 -19.38
N ALA A 238 -51.40 -17.34 -18.82
CA ALA A 238 -52.70 -16.97 -18.25
C ALA A 238 -53.79 -16.88 -19.33
N VAL A 239 -53.51 -16.26 -20.48
CA VAL A 239 -54.43 -16.19 -21.62
C VAL A 239 -54.72 -17.59 -22.20
N LEU A 240 -53.71 -18.45 -22.32
CA LEU A 240 -53.87 -19.83 -22.78
C LEU A 240 -54.70 -20.67 -21.80
N ARG A 241 -54.55 -20.47 -20.49
CA ARG A 241 -55.40 -21.13 -19.47
C ARG A 241 -56.86 -20.70 -19.56
N GLU A 242 -57.15 -19.40 -19.71
CA GLU A 242 -58.54 -18.96 -19.87
C GLU A 242 -59.14 -19.45 -21.20
N ARG A 243 -58.37 -19.50 -22.28
CA ARG A 243 -58.80 -20.13 -23.55
C ARG A 243 -59.11 -21.62 -23.40
N LEU A 244 -58.29 -22.35 -22.63
CA LEU A 244 -58.55 -23.77 -22.32
C LEU A 244 -59.83 -23.93 -21.51
N HIS A 245 -60.01 -23.16 -20.43
CA HIS A 245 -61.24 -23.18 -19.64
C HIS A 245 -62.48 -22.78 -20.45
N ALA A 246 -62.36 -21.83 -21.37
CA ALA A 246 -63.44 -21.49 -22.30
C ALA A 246 -63.77 -22.64 -23.27
N ALA A 247 -62.76 -23.33 -23.79
CA ALA A 247 -62.95 -24.51 -24.63
C ALA A 247 -63.59 -25.69 -23.87
N ASP A 248 -63.18 -25.92 -22.61
CA ASP A 248 -63.79 -26.94 -21.74
C ASP A 248 -65.26 -26.61 -21.41
N ARG A 249 -65.59 -25.33 -21.16
CA ARG A 249 -66.99 -24.88 -20.99
C ARG A 249 -67.82 -25.16 -22.25
N LEU A 250 -67.35 -24.73 -23.42
CA LEU A 250 -68.02 -24.96 -24.71
C LEU A 250 -68.19 -26.46 -25.02
N ARG A 251 -67.19 -27.28 -24.66
CA ARG A 251 -67.27 -28.73 -24.78
C ARG A 251 -68.35 -29.32 -23.87
N GLY A 252 -68.40 -28.90 -22.60
CA GLY A 252 -69.44 -29.32 -21.66
C GLY A 252 -70.84 -28.91 -22.12
N GLU A 253 -71.00 -27.70 -22.65
CA GLU A 253 -72.25 -27.22 -23.27
C GLU A 253 -72.64 -28.06 -24.49
N ALA A 254 -71.69 -28.39 -25.37
CA ALA A 254 -71.93 -29.23 -26.54
C ALA A 254 -72.27 -30.68 -26.16
N GLU A 255 -71.63 -31.24 -25.13
CA GLU A 255 -71.94 -32.58 -24.60
C GLU A 255 -73.34 -32.60 -23.96
N GLN A 256 -73.73 -31.55 -23.22
CA GLN A 256 -75.10 -31.39 -22.70
C GLN A 256 -76.15 -31.21 -23.80
N ALA A 257 -75.86 -30.37 -24.82
CA ALA A 257 -76.76 -30.16 -25.96
C ALA A 257 -76.94 -31.46 -26.75
N ARG A 258 -75.88 -32.24 -26.94
CA ARG A 258 -75.94 -33.58 -27.53
C ARG A 258 -76.77 -34.54 -26.68
N ALA A 259 -76.60 -34.54 -25.36
CA ALA A 259 -77.40 -35.40 -24.47
C ALA A 259 -78.90 -35.05 -24.54
N ARG A 260 -79.25 -33.76 -24.54
CA ARG A 260 -80.63 -33.30 -24.76
C ARG A 260 -81.15 -33.73 -26.13
N ALA A 261 -80.43 -33.47 -27.21
CA ALA A 261 -80.85 -33.87 -28.56
C ALA A 261 -81.02 -35.40 -28.71
N VAL A 262 -80.24 -36.22 -28.00
CA VAL A 262 -80.44 -37.68 -27.94
C VAL A 262 -81.73 -38.03 -27.18
N HIS A 263 -82.00 -37.37 -26.05
CA HIS A 263 -83.21 -37.56 -25.28
C HIS A 263 -84.47 -37.13 -26.07
N ASP A 264 -84.46 -35.94 -26.68
CA ASP A 264 -85.54 -35.43 -27.53
C ASP A 264 -85.80 -36.36 -28.75
N LEU A 265 -84.74 -36.94 -29.32
CA LEU A 265 -84.85 -37.96 -30.38
C LEU A 265 -85.50 -39.25 -29.87
N GLU A 266 -85.23 -39.65 -28.63
CA GLU A 266 -85.82 -40.83 -28.00
C GLU A 266 -87.29 -40.60 -27.61
N GLU A 267 -87.62 -39.45 -27.02
CA GLU A 267 -89.01 -39.06 -26.76
C GLU A 267 -89.83 -38.97 -28.05
N SER A 268 -89.29 -38.35 -29.11
CA SER A 268 -89.98 -38.23 -30.41
C SER A 268 -90.12 -39.58 -31.12
N ARG A 269 -89.18 -40.52 -30.95
CA ARG A 269 -89.35 -41.93 -31.38
C ARG A 269 -90.48 -42.62 -30.62
N GLN A 270 -90.50 -42.52 -29.29
CA GLN A 270 -91.58 -43.09 -28.47
C GLN A 270 -92.94 -42.45 -28.78
N ALA A 271 -92.99 -41.15 -29.08
CA ALA A 271 -94.20 -40.47 -29.54
C ALA A 271 -94.65 -40.96 -30.93
N ALA A 272 -93.71 -41.14 -31.87
CA ALA A 272 -94.02 -41.71 -33.18
C ALA A 272 -94.46 -43.19 -33.11
N GLU A 273 -93.92 -43.97 -32.17
CA GLU A 273 -94.37 -45.35 -31.90
C GLU A 273 -95.76 -45.39 -31.28
N ARG A 274 -96.06 -44.52 -30.31
CA ARG A 274 -97.43 -44.34 -29.76
C ARG A 274 -98.42 -43.95 -30.85
N LEU A 275 -98.12 -42.93 -31.67
CA LEU A 275 -98.97 -42.53 -32.79
C LEU A 275 -99.15 -43.64 -33.83
N ARG A 276 -98.14 -44.48 -34.07
CA ARG A 276 -98.27 -45.67 -34.94
C ARG A 276 -99.18 -46.73 -34.33
N ALA A 277 -99.10 -46.98 -33.03
CA ALA A 277 -99.97 -47.90 -32.32
C ALA A 277 -101.43 -47.40 -32.34
N GLU A 278 -101.67 -46.13 -31.97
CA GLU A 278 -102.98 -45.46 -32.07
C GLU A 278 -103.54 -45.51 -33.51
N THR A 279 -102.70 -45.27 -34.52
CA THR A 279 -103.11 -45.37 -35.94
C THR A 279 -103.43 -46.81 -36.34
N ALA A 280 -102.74 -47.81 -35.80
CA ALA A 280 -103.02 -49.22 -36.06
C ALA A 280 -104.31 -49.68 -35.36
N GLU A 281 -104.56 -49.22 -34.14
CA GLU A 281 -105.78 -49.44 -33.37
C GLU A 281 -106.98 -48.80 -34.07
N ALA A 282 -106.92 -47.51 -34.42
CA ALA A 282 -107.96 -46.81 -35.18
C ALA A 282 -108.24 -47.46 -36.55
N ARG A 283 -107.21 -48.03 -37.21
CA ARG A 283 -107.41 -48.85 -38.43
C ARG A 283 -108.12 -50.16 -38.14
N SER A 284 -107.83 -50.82 -37.02
CA SER A 284 -108.52 -52.05 -36.59
C SER A 284 -109.99 -51.77 -36.24
N GLU A 285 -110.27 -50.69 -35.51
CA GLU A 285 -111.64 -50.23 -35.25
C GLU A 285 -112.37 -49.86 -36.55
N THR A 286 -111.72 -49.14 -37.46
CA THR A 286 -112.29 -48.82 -38.78
C THR A 286 -112.58 -50.08 -39.61
N ALA A 287 -111.77 -51.14 -39.46
CA ALA A 287 -112.04 -52.42 -40.10
C ALA A 287 -113.26 -53.11 -39.47
N ARG A 288 -113.32 -53.22 -38.13
CA ARG A 288 -114.48 -53.76 -37.40
C ARG A 288 -115.78 -53.03 -37.78
N VAL A 289 -115.78 -51.70 -37.75
CA VAL A 289 -116.95 -50.89 -38.14
C VAL A 289 -117.37 -51.11 -39.61
N ARG A 290 -116.43 -51.44 -40.51
CA ARG A 290 -116.76 -51.81 -41.90
C ARG A 290 -117.35 -53.21 -42.00
N ASP A 291 -116.85 -54.16 -41.21
CA ASP A 291 -117.38 -55.52 -41.15
C ASP A 291 -118.78 -55.53 -40.52
N ASP A 292 -118.97 -54.83 -39.39
CA ASP A 292 -120.28 -54.59 -38.75
C ASP A 292 -121.28 -53.93 -39.74
N LEU A 293 -120.82 -52.94 -40.52
CA LEU A 293 -121.64 -52.28 -41.53
C LEU A 293 -121.97 -53.21 -42.72
N ALA A 294 -121.05 -54.10 -43.10
CA ALA A 294 -121.29 -55.10 -44.13
C ALA A 294 -122.29 -56.17 -43.66
N GLU A 295 -122.18 -56.62 -42.41
CA GLU A 295 -123.13 -57.54 -41.78
C GLU A 295 -124.51 -56.89 -41.62
N ALA A 296 -124.58 -55.65 -41.13
CA ALA A 296 -125.84 -54.89 -41.05
C ALA A 296 -126.50 -54.70 -42.42
N ARG A 297 -125.72 -54.47 -43.49
CA ARG A 297 -126.22 -54.43 -44.88
C ARG A 297 -126.72 -55.80 -45.34
N ALA A 298 -126.02 -56.89 -45.02
CA ALA A 298 -126.48 -58.25 -45.34
C ALA A 298 -127.75 -58.64 -44.55
N HIS A 299 -127.92 -58.14 -43.33
CA HIS A 299 -129.18 -58.26 -42.58
C HIS A 299 -130.29 -57.43 -43.22
N ALA A 300 -130.02 -56.19 -43.63
CA ALA A 300 -131.00 -55.34 -44.31
C ALA A 300 -131.47 -55.96 -45.65
N VAL A 301 -130.57 -56.52 -46.45
CA VAL A 301 -130.92 -57.24 -47.69
C VAL A 301 -131.80 -58.46 -47.40
N ARG A 302 -131.42 -59.31 -46.44
CA ARG A 302 -132.23 -60.47 -46.05
C ARG A 302 -133.62 -60.09 -45.53
N ALA A 303 -133.72 -59.01 -44.75
CA ALA A 303 -135.00 -58.47 -44.30
C ALA A 303 -135.84 -57.90 -45.48
N GLN A 304 -135.20 -57.27 -46.46
CA GLN A 304 -135.85 -56.77 -47.68
C GLN A 304 -136.41 -57.93 -48.51
N GLU A 305 -135.63 -59.00 -48.69
CA GLU A 305 -136.02 -60.24 -49.37
C GLU A 305 -137.21 -60.90 -48.66
N GLU A 306 -137.16 -61.01 -47.32
CA GLU A 306 -138.24 -61.56 -46.51
C GLU A 306 -139.53 -60.72 -46.60
N ILE A 307 -139.42 -59.38 -46.60
CA ILE A 307 -140.56 -58.47 -46.87
C ILE A 307 -141.13 -58.71 -48.28
N THR A 308 -140.30 -58.92 -49.30
CA THR A 308 -140.80 -59.25 -50.65
C THR A 308 -141.46 -60.63 -50.72
N ARG A 309 -140.93 -61.63 -50.01
CA ARG A 309 -141.51 -62.98 -49.89
C ARG A 309 -142.89 -62.92 -49.23
N LEU A 310 -142.99 -62.28 -48.07
CA LEU A 310 -144.24 -62.08 -47.32
C LEU A 310 -145.29 -61.31 -48.13
N ARG A 311 -144.88 -60.31 -48.93
CA ARG A 311 -145.80 -59.60 -49.86
C ARG A 311 -146.31 -60.49 -50.99
N ALA A 312 -145.48 -61.40 -51.51
CA ALA A 312 -145.90 -62.36 -52.52
C ALA A 312 -146.87 -63.42 -51.92
N GLU A 313 -146.56 -63.92 -50.73
CA GLU A 313 -147.43 -64.84 -49.96
C GLU A 313 -148.79 -64.20 -49.65
N LEU A 314 -148.83 -62.95 -49.19
CA LEU A 314 -150.07 -62.20 -48.95
C LEU A 314 -150.92 -62.07 -50.23
N LYS A 315 -150.30 -61.68 -51.35
CA LYS A 315 -150.99 -61.55 -52.64
C LYS A 315 -151.51 -62.89 -53.17
N ALA A 316 -150.81 -63.99 -52.89
CA ALA A 316 -151.28 -65.35 -53.20
C ALA A 316 -152.50 -65.73 -52.35
N ALA A 317 -152.50 -65.39 -51.05
CA ALA A 317 -153.61 -65.63 -50.13
C ALA A 317 -154.86 -64.79 -50.47
N GLU A 318 -154.68 -63.55 -50.92
CA GLU A 318 -155.77 -62.73 -51.46
C GLU A 318 -156.35 -63.37 -52.73
N GLY A 319 -155.49 -63.90 -53.61
CA GLY A 319 -155.89 -64.59 -54.84
C GLY A 319 -156.57 -65.95 -54.65
N THR A 320 -156.36 -66.65 -53.52
CA THR A 320 -157.16 -67.83 -53.15
C THR A 320 -158.47 -67.44 -52.48
N ARG A 321 -158.49 -66.37 -51.67
CA ARG A 321 -159.71 -65.82 -51.06
C ARG A 321 -160.71 -65.27 -52.09
N ALA A 322 -160.24 -64.61 -53.14
CA ALA A 322 -161.11 -64.14 -54.23
C ALA A 322 -161.77 -65.33 -54.98
N ARG A 323 -161.00 -66.38 -55.28
CA ARG A 323 -161.51 -67.59 -55.95
C ARG A 323 -162.56 -68.33 -55.13
N SER A 324 -162.34 -68.52 -53.82
CA SER A 324 -163.35 -69.16 -52.96
C SER A 324 -164.62 -68.32 -52.77
N GLN A 325 -164.53 -66.99 -52.91
CA GLN A 325 -165.70 -66.11 -52.95
C GLN A 325 -166.49 -66.21 -54.27
N GLU A 326 -165.83 -66.29 -55.42
CA GLU A 326 -166.50 -66.55 -56.71
C GLU A 326 -167.17 -67.94 -56.73
N GLU A 327 -166.49 -68.96 -56.22
CA GLU A 327 -166.96 -70.35 -56.19
C GLU A 327 -168.19 -70.50 -55.28
N ALA A 328 -168.17 -69.87 -54.09
CA ALA A 328 -169.34 -69.74 -53.23
C ALA A 328 -170.48 -68.92 -53.87
N GLY A 329 -170.17 -67.99 -54.78
CA GLY A 329 -171.15 -67.26 -55.58
C GLY A 329 -171.86 -68.13 -56.60
N ARG A 330 -171.11 -68.94 -57.38
CA ARG A 330 -171.68 -69.89 -58.36
C ARG A 330 -172.58 -70.93 -57.71
N ILE A 331 -172.12 -71.56 -56.62
CA ILE A 331 -172.89 -72.59 -55.90
C ILE A 331 -174.24 -72.04 -55.41
N ARG A 332 -174.31 -70.76 -55.00
CA ARG A 332 -175.59 -70.13 -54.62
C ARG A 332 -176.53 -69.91 -55.81
N ALA A 333 -176.00 -69.47 -56.96
CA ALA A 333 -176.79 -69.28 -58.16
C ALA A 333 -177.37 -70.62 -58.67
N GLU A 334 -176.55 -71.67 -58.72
CA GLU A 334 -176.96 -73.03 -59.10
C GLU A 334 -178.05 -73.58 -58.16
N LEU A 335 -177.96 -73.29 -56.86
CA LEU A 335 -178.97 -73.70 -55.88
C LEU A 335 -180.31 -72.96 -56.04
N GLU A 336 -180.32 -71.72 -56.51
CA GLU A 336 -181.56 -71.01 -56.85
C GLU A 336 -182.18 -71.52 -58.15
N GLU A 337 -181.36 -71.76 -59.17
CA GLU A 337 -181.79 -72.31 -60.47
C GLU A 337 -182.51 -73.66 -60.27
N ALA A 338 -181.92 -74.56 -59.47
CA ALA A 338 -182.49 -75.86 -59.14
C ALA A 338 -183.83 -75.76 -58.37
N ARG A 339 -183.99 -74.76 -57.51
CA ARG A 339 -185.25 -74.54 -56.77
C ARG A 339 -186.38 -73.99 -57.65
N ARG A 340 -186.05 -73.19 -58.66
CA ARG A 340 -187.05 -72.70 -59.63
C ARG A 340 -187.55 -73.85 -60.52
N SER A 341 -186.65 -74.67 -61.05
CA SER A 341 -187.03 -75.81 -61.89
C SER A 341 -187.83 -76.88 -61.11
N GLU A 342 -187.54 -77.11 -59.82
CA GLU A 342 -188.35 -77.98 -58.96
C GLU A 342 -189.78 -77.42 -58.74
N ALA A 343 -189.92 -76.10 -58.57
CA ALA A 343 -191.22 -75.45 -58.41
C ALA A 343 -192.06 -75.50 -59.69
N GLU A 344 -191.43 -75.25 -60.85
CA GLU A 344 -192.07 -75.35 -62.17
C GLU A 344 -192.52 -76.79 -62.48
N ALA A 345 -191.68 -77.78 -62.18
CA ALA A 345 -192.02 -79.20 -62.34
C ALA A 345 -193.22 -79.62 -61.46
N ARG A 346 -193.31 -79.14 -60.21
CA ARG A 346 -194.48 -79.38 -59.34
C ARG A 346 -195.75 -78.73 -59.87
N SER A 347 -195.66 -77.50 -60.39
CA SER A 347 -196.81 -76.81 -60.99
C SER A 347 -197.34 -77.55 -62.22
N ALA A 348 -196.44 -77.97 -63.12
CA ALA A 348 -196.80 -78.75 -64.31
C ALA A 348 -197.47 -80.10 -63.97
N LEU A 349 -197.04 -80.76 -62.89
CA LEU A 349 -197.63 -82.02 -62.43
C LEU A 349 -199.06 -81.82 -61.88
N ALA A 350 -199.29 -80.77 -61.10
CA ALA A 350 -200.62 -80.43 -60.57
C ALA A 350 -201.63 -80.08 -61.69
N GLU A 351 -201.18 -79.40 -62.75
CA GLU A 351 -201.99 -79.12 -63.93
C GLU A 351 -202.27 -80.35 -64.81
N ALA A 352 -201.44 -81.40 -64.72
CA ALA A 352 -201.67 -82.66 -65.42
C ALA A 352 -202.76 -83.49 -64.72
N VAL A 353 -202.69 -83.60 -63.38
CA VAL A 353 -203.70 -84.31 -62.57
C VAL A 353 -205.09 -83.69 -62.74
N THR A 354 -205.19 -82.36 -62.60
CA THR A 354 -206.47 -81.64 -62.76
C THR A 354 -207.01 -81.65 -64.21
N ARG A 355 -206.19 -82.00 -65.21
CA ARG A 355 -206.64 -82.23 -66.59
C ARG A 355 -207.27 -83.61 -66.78
N GLU A 356 -206.75 -84.65 -66.14
CA GLU A 356 -207.32 -85.99 -66.22
C GLU A 356 -208.59 -86.15 -65.37
N GLU A 357 -208.66 -85.54 -64.19
CA GLU A 357 -209.90 -85.51 -63.38
C GLU A 357 -211.07 -84.88 -64.16
N ARG A 358 -210.81 -83.81 -64.92
CA ARG A 358 -211.81 -83.17 -65.80
C ARG A 358 -212.19 -84.03 -67.01
N ARG A 359 -211.31 -84.92 -67.47
CA ARG A 359 -211.62 -85.89 -68.55
C ARG A 359 -212.49 -87.03 -68.03
N ALA A 360 -212.21 -87.55 -66.84
CA ALA A 360 -213.03 -88.56 -66.17
C ALA A 360 -214.47 -88.05 -65.99
N LEU A 361 -214.65 -86.87 -65.36
CA LEU A 361 -215.97 -86.26 -65.14
C LEU A 361 -216.73 -85.95 -66.44
N ALA A 362 -216.03 -85.58 -67.52
CA ALA A 362 -216.66 -85.31 -68.82
C ALA A 362 -217.08 -86.59 -69.58
N ALA A 363 -216.44 -87.73 -69.31
CA ALA A 363 -216.86 -89.03 -69.82
C ALA A 363 -218.07 -89.57 -69.05
N GLU A 364 -218.06 -89.43 -67.73
CA GLU A 364 -219.13 -89.87 -66.82
C GLU A 364 -220.47 -89.17 -67.14
N ALA A 365 -220.46 -87.84 -67.33
CA ALA A 365 -221.65 -87.08 -67.73
C ALA A 365 -222.24 -87.49 -69.10
N ARG A 366 -221.44 -88.09 -70.00
CA ARG A 366 -221.93 -88.64 -71.28
C ARG A 366 -222.55 -90.03 -71.13
N LEU A 367 -222.15 -90.82 -70.14
CA LEU A 367 -222.81 -92.09 -69.81
C LEU A 367 -224.23 -91.82 -69.31
N ASP A 368 -224.39 -90.94 -68.32
CA ASP A 368 -225.70 -90.66 -67.71
C ASP A 368 -226.72 -90.09 -68.69
N THR A 369 -226.29 -89.25 -69.64
CA THR A 369 -227.19 -88.64 -70.63
C THR A 369 -227.75 -89.66 -71.64
N LEU A 370 -227.05 -90.78 -71.89
CA LEU A 370 -227.51 -91.84 -72.80
C LEU A 370 -228.21 -93.00 -72.05
N LEU A 371 -227.84 -93.25 -70.80
CA LEU A 371 -228.52 -94.23 -69.93
C LEU A 371 -229.96 -93.83 -69.56
N ALA A 372 -230.31 -92.54 -69.66
CA ALA A 372 -231.66 -92.05 -69.41
C ALA A 372 -232.68 -92.32 -70.55
N ALA A 373 -232.24 -92.79 -71.73
CA ALA A 373 -233.09 -92.80 -72.93
C ALA A 373 -233.76 -94.15 -73.27
N LEU A 374 -233.01 -95.25 -73.41
CA LEU A 374 -233.50 -96.49 -74.07
C LEU A 374 -232.91 -97.79 -73.45
N PRO A 375 -233.52 -98.98 -73.70
CA PRO A 375 -233.82 -99.92 -72.61
C PRO A 375 -232.84 -101.11 -72.46
N ARG A 376 -232.82 -101.65 -71.22
CA ARG A 376 -232.43 -103.01 -70.80
C ARG A 376 -231.50 -103.81 -71.73
N ILE A 377 -230.26 -104.03 -71.31
CA ILE A 377 -229.53 -105.32 -71.36
C ILE A 377 -228.57 -105.36 -70.16
N ALA A 378 -228.37 -106.54 -69.58
CA ALA A 378 -227.41 -106.86 -68.49
C ALA A 378 -226.40 -107.91 -69.01
N PRO A 379 -225.53 -108.51 -68.18
CA PRO A 379 -224.77 -108.05 -67.01
C PRO A 379 -223.30 -107.86 -67.50
N PRO A 380 -222.20 -108.50 -67.04
CA PRO A 380 -221.79 -108.96 -65.70
C PRO A 380 -220.35 -108.54 -65.29
N GLY A 381 -219.96 -108.92 -64.06
CA GLY A 381 -218.60 -109.46 -63.81
C GLY A 381 -217.53 -108.50 -63.27
N GLU A 382 -217.14 -108.74 -62.02
CA GLU A 382 -215.83 -108.38 -61.44
C GLU A 382 -214.68 -108.90 -62.34
N PRO A 383 -213.47 -108.30 -62.30
CA PRO A 383 -212.49 -108.85 -61.34
C PRO A 383 -211.44 -107.87 -60.75
N GLU A 384 -210.93 -108.27 -59.58
CA GLU A 384 -209.51 -108.43 -59.18
C GLU A 384 -208.42 -108.52 -60.30
N PRO A 385 -207.07 -108.55 -60.01
CA PRO A 385 -206.28 -108.45 -58.75
C PRO A 385 -205.06 -107.47 -58.96
N PRO A 386 -203.74 -107.74 -58.66
CA PRO A 386 -203.04 -108.53 -57.62
C PRO A 386 -201.84 -107.84 -56.89
N ALA A 387 -201.68 -108.10 -55.59
CA ALA A 387 -200.48 -108.70 -54.94
C ALA A 387 -199.05 -108.05 -55.10
N PRO A 388 -197.90 -108.65 -54.65
CA PRO A 388 -196.95 -107.93 -53.75
C PRO A 388 -195.44 -107.96 -54.16
N SER A 389 -194.54 -107.26 -53.43
CA SER A 389 -193.15 -107.73 -53.18
C SER A 389 -192.36 -106.88 -52.16
N GLN A 390 -191.40 -107.54 -51.50
CA GLN A 390 -190.55 -107.18 -50.36
C GLN A 390 -189.26 -106.38 -50.69
N ALA A 391 -188.75 -105.68 -49.67
CA ALA A 391 -187.33 -105.47 -49.28
C ALA A 391 -186.35 -104.63 -50.15
N PRO A 392 -185.23 -104.14 -49.59
CA PRO A 392 -184.87 -103.96 -48.16
C PRO A 392 -184.72 -102.49 -47.72
#